data_AF-A0AAW5TMW2-F1
#
_entry.id   AF-A0AAW5TMW2-F1
#
_cell.length_a   1.000
_cell.length_b   1.000
_cell.length_c   1.000
_cell.angle_alpha   90.00
_cell.angle_beta   90.00
_cell.angle_gamma   90.00
#
_symmetry.space_group_name_H-M   'P 1'
#
loop_
_entity.id
_entity.type
_entity.pdbx_description
1 polymer ?
#
loop_
_entity_poly.entity_id
_entity_poly.type
_entity_poly.pdbx_seq_one_letter_code
_entity_poly.pdbx_strand_id
1 'polypeptide(L)'
;MATITKNSQFSFRTNEELLARAKEIVGYENIDMSTLFNNLLVQVVQQGQVPSLLLDEEQSKKERIIDELYSEIQKGYQSYLEGKGKSLDEVFAKYGV
;
A
#
# COMPACT_ATOMS: atom_id res chain seq x y z
N MET A 1 17.55 9.97 0.12
CA MET A 1 16.32 10.58 0.67
C MET A 1 16.03 11.83 -0.13
N ALA A 2 14.80 11.99 -0.65
CA ALA A 2 14.43 13.21 -1.37
C ALA A 2 14.39 14.39 -0.39
N THR A 3 15.15 15.44 -0.65
CA THR A 3 15.13 16.67 0.15
C THR A 3 13.79 17.39 -0.10
N ILE A 4 13.01 17.62 0.96
CA ILE A 4 11.71 18.30 0.83
C ILE A 4 11.94 19.80 0.61
N THR A 5 11.72 20.27 -0.62
CA THR A 5 11.72 21.71 -0.96
C THR A 5 10.31 22.27 -0.79
N LYS A 6 10.10 23.19 0.16
CA LYS A 6 8.80 23.81 0.46
C LYS A 6 8.53 25.00 -0.46
N ASN A 7 8.19 24.74 -1.72
CA ASN A 7 7.96 25.78 -2.75
C ASN A 7 6.54 25.78 -3.37
N SER A 8 5.65 24.92 -2.88
CA SER A 8 4.27 24.80 -3.34
C SER A 8 3.30 24.77 -2.15
N GLN A 9 2.10 25.30 -2.34
CA GLN A 9 1.03 25.32 -1.34
C GLN A 9 -0.12 24.41 -1.78
N PHE A 10 -0.57 23.55 -0.88
CA PHE A 10 -1.75 22.72 -1.04
C PHE A 10 -2.81 23.13 -0.02
N SER A 11 -4.05 23.35 -0.50
CA SER A 11 -5.20 23.69 0.34
C SER A 11 -6.32 22.69 0.06
N PHE A 12 -6.99 22.23 1.10
CA PHE A 12 -8.12 21.32 0.98
C PHE A 12 -9.17 21.65 2.04
N ARG A 13 -10.43 21.28 1.75
CA ARG A 13 -11.55 21.45 2.67
C ARG A 13 -11.72 20.18 3.47
N THR A 14 -11.99 20.33 4.77
CA THR A 14 -12.26 19.21 5.68
C THR A 14 -13.22 19.65 6.78
N ASN A 15 -13.64 18.71 7.62
CA ASN A 15 -14.44 18.99 8.80
C ASN A 15 -13.57 19.64 9.89
N GLU A 16 -14.09 20.69 10.52
CA GLU A 16 -13.38 21.47 11.53
C GLU A 16 -13.03 20.65 12.78
N GLU A 17 -13.98 19.86 13.29
CA GLU A 17 -13.77 19.00 14.46
C GLU A 17 -12.73 17.91 14.17
N LEU A 18 -12.79 17.31 12.98
CA LEU A 18 -11.80 16.34 12.52
C LEU A 18 -10.40 16.96 12.49
N LEU A 19 -10.28 18.18 11.94
CA LEU A 19 -9.00 18.89 11.88
C LEU A 19 -8.48 19.25 13.28
N ALA A 20 -9.34 19.68 14.19
CA ALA A 20 -8.96 20.00 15.57
C ALA A 20 -8.40 18.78 16.29
N ARG A 21 -9.10 17.64 16.24
CA ARG A 21 -8.62 16.39 16.85
C ARG A 21 -7.33 15.88 16.22
N ALA A 22 -7.21 15.96 14.89
CA ALA A 22 -5.97 15.57 14.22
C ALA A 22 -4.78 16.43 14.68
N LYS A 23 -4.96 17.75 14.84
CA LYS A 23 -3.92 18.65 15.37
C LYS A 23 -3.48 18.27 16.77
N GLU A 24 -4.41 17.92 17.66
CA GLU A 24 -4.10 17.46 19.01
C GLU A 24 -3.24 16.19 18.97
N ILE A 25 -3.68 15.17 18.24
CA ILE A 25 -2.97 13.88 18.10
C ILE A 25 -1.56 14.09 17.56
N VAL A 26 -1.43 14.85 16.49
CA VAL A 26 -0.15 15.10 15.81
C VAL A 26 0.79 15.92 16.69
N GLY A 27 0.24 16.84 17.50
CA GLY A 27 0.98 17.61 18.48
C GLY A 27 1.61 16.77 19.60
N TYR A 28 0.98 15.68 20.03
CA TYR A 28 1.56 14.76 21.01
C TYR A 28 2.86 14.09 20.51
N GLU A 29 2.95 13.87 19.20
CA GLU A 29 4.12 13.29 18.53
C GLU A 29 5.21 14.33 18.21
N ASN A 30 5.08 15.57 18.72
CA ASN A 30 5.98 16.71 18.45
C ASN A 30 6.20 17.03 16.96
N ILE A 31 5.22 16.72 16.12
CA ILE A 31 5.22 17.09 14.70
C ILE A 31 4.11 18.09 14.41
N ASP A 32 4.29 18.91 13.38
CA ASP A 32 3.24 19.80 12.90
C ASP A 32 2.46 19.16 11.73
N MET A 33 1.25 19.66 11.48
CA MET A 33 0.40 19.15 10.39
C MET A 33 1.06 19.20 9.01
N SER A 34 1.87 20.23 8.74
CA SER A 34 2.59 20.35 7.48
C SER A 34 3.63 19.25 7.34
N THR A 35 4.33 18.91 8.43
CA THR A 35 5.27 17.80 8.46
C THR A 35 4.55 16.48 8.21
N LEU A 36 3.40 16.24 8.86
CA LEU A 36 2.58 15.06 8.61
C LEU A 36 2.19 14.93 7.13
N PHE A 37 1.65 16.00 6.52
CA PHE A 37 1.23 15.96 5.12
C PHE A 37 2.41 15.77 4.16
N ASN A 38 3.54 16.41 4.43
CA ASN A 38 4.74 16.21 3.61
C ASN A 38 5.26 14.76 3.70
N ASN A 39 5.24 14.15 4.88
CA ASN A 39 5.61 12.75 5.04
C ASN A 39 4.69 11.82 4.26
N LEU A 40 3.38 12.11 4.24
CA LEU A 40 2.43 11.37 3.42
C LEU A 40 2.76 11.47 1.93
N LEU A 41 3.05 12.67 1.41
CA LEU A 41 3.44 12.86 0.01
C LEU A 41 4.72 12.09 -0.34
N VAL A 42 5.72 12.15 0.55
CA VAL A 42 6.97 11.39 0.40
C VAL A 42 6.68 9.89 0.35
N GLN A 43 5.82 9.39 1.23
CA GLN A 43 5.48 7.97 1.29
C GLN A 43 4.76 7.50 0.02
N VAL A 44 3.79 8.28 -0.48
CA VAL A 44 3.09 7.98 -1.75
C VAL A 44 4.08 7.89 -2.91
N VAL A 45 5.00 8.85 -3.02
CA VAL A 45 6.00 8.87 -4.10
C VAL A 45 7.02 7.73 -3.96
N GLN A 46 7.46 7.41 -2.73
CA GLN A 46 8.43 6.35 -2.48
C GLN A 46 7.85 4.95 -2.75
N GLN A 47 6.59 4.74 -2.41
CA GLN A 47 5.92 3.44 -2.61
C GLN A 47 5.31 3.30 -4.00
N GLY A 48 5.15 4.41 -4.74
CA GLY A 48 4.47 4.40 -6.04
C GLY A 48 2.96 4.11 -5.93
N GLN A 49 2.40 4.11 -4.72
CA GLN A 49 1.02 3.78 -4.43
C GLN A 49 0.51 4.54 -3.20
N VAL A 50 -0.82 4.66 -3.07
CA VAL A 50 -1.45 5.23 -1.88
C VAL A 50 -1.32 4.23 -0.72
N PRO A 51 -0.93 4.68 0.49
CA PRO A 51 -0.88 3.78 1.65
C PRO A 51 -2.21 3.05 1.85
N SER A 52 -2.15 1.72 1.95
CA SER A 52 -3.34 0.85 2.02
C SER A 52 -4.23 1.08 3.25
N LEU A 53 -3.67 1.72 4.28
CA LEU A 53 -4.36 2.21 5.48
C LEU A 53 -5.22 3.47 5.25
N LEU A 54 -5.05 4.16 4.12
CA LEU A 54 -5.88 5.28 3.68
C LEU A 54 -6.89 4.90 2.61
N LEU A 55 -6.82 3.65 2.12
CA LEU A 55 -7.78 3.09 1.18
C LEU A 55 -8.95 2.49 1.96
N ASP A 56 -10.18 2.75 1.48
CA ASP A 56 -11.37 2.09 2.00
C ASP A 56 -11.26 0.56 1.88
N GLU A 57 -11.96 -0.21 2.71
CA GLU A 57 -11.79 -1.67 2.82
C GLU A 57 -11.91 -2.38 1.46
N GLU A 58 -12.78 -1.90 0.58
CA GLU A 58 -12.97 -2.42 -0.79
C GLU A 58 -11.72 -2.25 -1.67
N GLN A 59 -11.02 -1.11 -1.58
CA GLN A 59 -9.80 -0.87 -2.35
C GLN A 59 -8.59 -1.57 -1.73
N SER A 60 -8.49 -1.55 -0.39
CA SER A 60 -7.46 -2.30 0.35
C SER A 60 -7.53 -3.81 0.08
N LYS A 61 -8.75 -4.38 -0.10
CA LYS A 61 -8.95 -5.78 -0.51
C LYS A 61 -8.44 -6.07 -1.92
N LYS A 62 -8.69 -5.18 -2.89
CA LYS A 62 -8.20 -5.38 -4.27
C LYS A 62 -6.68 -5.36 -4.34
N GLU A 63 -6.03 -4.42 -3.66
CA GLU A 63 -4.57 -4.38 -3.57
C GLU A 63 -4.02 -5.67 -2.94
N ARG A 64 -4.60 -6.13 -1.81
CA ARG A 64 -4.17 -7.39 -1.17
C ARG A 64 -4.33 -8.61 -2.07
N ILE A 65 -5.45 -8.72 -2.80
CA ILE A 65 -5.67 -9.83 -3.75
C ILE A 65 -4.62 -9.81 -4.86
N ILE A 66 -4.27 -8.63 -5.36
CA ILE A 66 -3.25 -8.48 -6.40
C ILE A 66 -1.86 -8.83 -5.86
N ASP A 67 -1.51 -8.36 -4.66
CA ASP A 67 -0.24 -8.68 -4.00
C ASP A 67 -0.12 -10.18 -3.68
N GLU A 68 -1.19 -10.79 -3.18
CA GLU A 68 -1.27 -12.24 -2.95
C GLU A 68 -1.11 -13.01 -4.25
N LEU A 69 -1.73 -12.56 -5.35
CA LEU A 69 -1.59 -13.18 -6.66
C LEU A 69 -0.14 -13.09 -7.18
N TYR A 70 0.51 -11.92 -7.08
CA TYR A 70 1.91 -11.78 -7.46
C TYR A 70 2.83 -12.67 -6.61
N SER A 71 2.57 -12.77 -5.30
CA SER A 71 3.30 -13.66 -4.40
C SER A 71 3.15 -15.13 -4.78
N GLU A 72 1.92 -15.59 -5.07
CA GLU A 72 1.67 -16.97 -5.49
C GLU A 72 2.28 -17.29 -6.87
N ILE A 73 2.23 -16.34 -7.82
CA ILE A 73 2.91 -16.48 -9.11
C ILE A 73 4.42 -16.62 -8.91
N GLN A 74 5.03 -15.79 -8.06
CA GLN A 74 6.46 -15.82 -7.79
C GLN A 74 6.88 -17.13 -7.10
N LYS A 75 6.09 -17.63 -6.13
CA LYS A 75 6.30 -18.95 -5.51
C LYS A 75 6.18 -20.09 -6.52
N GLY A 76 5.19 -20.02 -7.42
CA GLY A 76 5.00 -21.00 -8.48
C GLY A 76 6.17 -21.02 -9.46
N TYR A 77 6.61 -19.84 -9.89
CA TYR A 77 7.77 -19.68 -10.77
C TYR A 77 9.05 -20.22 -10.11
N GLN A 78 9.25 -19.95 -8.82
CA GLN A 78 10.41 -20.46 -8.10
C GLN A 78 10.35 -21.98 -7.91
N SER A 79 9.18 -22.54 -7.64
CA SER A 79 8.97 -23.99 -7.55
C SER A 79 9.25 -24.68 -8.89
N TYR A 80 8.89 -24.03 -10.00
CA TYR A 80 9.24 -24.50 -11.35
C TYR A 80 10.75 -24.50 -11.59
N LEU A 81 11.45 -23.41 -11.24
CA LEU A 81 12.92 -23.33 -11.36
C LEU A 81 13.64 -24.39 -10.50
N GLU A 82 13.07 -24.70 -9.33
CA GLU A 82 13.58 -25.75 -8.44
C GLU A 82 13.19 -27.18 -8.88
N GLY A 83 12.52 -27.34 -10.02
CA GLY A 83 12.08 -28.65 -10.53
C GLY A 83 10.95 -29.30 -9.71
N LYS A 84 10.32 -28.55 -8.81
CA LYS A 84 9.20 -28.98 -7.95
C LYS A 84 7.84 -28.80 -8.66
N GLY A 85 7.80 -29.11 -9.95
CA GLY A 85 6.57 -29.09 -10.74
C GLY A 85 5.62 -30.23 -10.34
N LYS A 86 4.33 -30.05 -10.61
CA LYS A 86 3.33 -31.13 -10.51
C LYS A 86 3.28 -31.91 -11.82
N SER A 87 3.05 -33.22 -11.74
CA SER A 87 2.92 -34.04 -12.96
C SER A 87 1.62 -33.71 -13.70
N LEU A 88 1.58 -34.00 -15.00
CA LEU A 88 0.37 -33.77 -15.80
C LEU A 88 -0.83 -34.54 -15.24
N ASP A 89 -0.64 -35.79 -14.84
CA ASP A 89 -1.70 -36.63 -14.26
C ASP A 89 -2.27 -36.03 -12.96
N GLU A 90 -1.42 -35.47 -12.10
CA GLU A 90 -1.86 -34.80 -10.87
C GLU A 90 -2.66 -33.53 -11.15
N VAL A 91 -2.29 -32.78 -12.20
CA VAL A 91 -2.98 -31.55 -12.61
C VAL A 91 -4.35 -31.90 -13.22
N PHE A 92 -4.41 -32.86 -14.13
CA PHE A 92 -5.66 -33.29 -14.76
C PHE A 92 -6.65 -33.87 -13.73
N ALA A 93 -6.18 -34.71 -12.80
CA ALA A 93 -7.01 -35.25 -11.72
C ALA A 93 -7.59 -34.15 -10.80
N LYS A 94 -6.86 -33.05 -10.59
CA LYS A 94 -7.29 -31.93 -9.72
C LYS A 94 -8.27 -30.99 -10.40
N TYR A 95 -8.08 -30.69 -11.69
CA TYR A 95 -8.87 -29.68 -12.41
C TYR A 95 -9.93 -30.28 -13.34
N GLY A 96 -10.03 -31.62 -13.43
CA GLY A 96 -11.10 -32.32 -14.13
C GLY A 96 -11.08 -32.11 -15.65
N VAL A 97 -9.90 -31.88 -16.20
CA VAL A 97 -9.63 -31.72 -17.64
C VAL A 97 -8.97 -32.97 -18.22
#